data_AF-A0A7R9HEV2-F1
#
_entry.id   AF-A0A7R9HEV2-F1
#
_cell.length_a   1.000
_cell.length_b   1.000
_cell.length_c   1.000
_cell.angle_alpha   90.00
_cell.angle_beta   90.00
_cell.angle_gamma   90.00
#
_symmetry.space_group_name_H-M   'P 1'
#
loop_
_entity.id
_entity.type
_entity.pdbx_description
1 polymer ?
#
loop_
_entity_poly.entity_id
_entity_poly.type
_entity_poly.pdbx_seq_one_letter_code
_entity_poly.pdbx_strand_id
1 'polypeptide(L)'
;VQDSPEQGVLYLTRGLLNVLQHYTWEPTSNAKPVVYLHVLDMLSTAAQETYPYHIEKVDSNDSLYGSDPKFIMEINKMCSIIVAEILDHLQYLGKSEQLLKQAQLAMDLFSHIVVRADLTEPTLATLAVNLWNLAQRHGFMDIKLAGRTLEYLKKKSVQQGGNPYGELSAKLQLKRI
;
A
#
# COMPACT_ATOMS: atom_id res chain seq x y z
N VAL A 1 -18.79 2.80 -4.13
CA VAL A 1 -18.90 3.88 -5.15
C VAL A 1 -19.17 3.18 -6.46
N GLN A 2 -20.17 3.64 -7.23
CA GLN A 2 -20.49 3.03 -8.52
C GLN A 2 -19.55 3.58 -9.60
N ASP A 3 -18.97 2.71 -10.42
CA ASP A 3 -18.31 3.12 -11.67
C ASP A 3 -19.38 3.40 -12.75
N SER A 4 -19.06 4.25 -13.73
CA SER A 4 -19.95 4.45 -14.87
C SER A 4 -19.99 3.19 -15.75
N PRO A 5 -21.18 2.63 -16.06
CA PRO A 5 -21.31 1.47 -16.93
C PRO A 5 -20.68 1.68 -18.32
N GLU A 6 -20.59 2.94 -18.77
CA GLU A 6 -20.16 3.32 -20.11
C GLU A 6 -18.66 3.59 -20.21
N GLN A 7 -17.97 3.90 -19.10
CA GLN A 7 -16.60 4.45 -19.13
C GLN A 7 -15.51 3.46 -18.70
N GLY A 8 -15.86 2.19 -18.50
CA GLY A 8 -14.95 1.13 -18.07
C GLY A 8 -14.62 1.22 -16.57
N VAL A 9 -14.18 0.09 -16.00
CA VAL A 9 -13.86 -0.05 -14.57
C VAL A 9 -12.80 0.94 -14.12
N LEU A 10 -12.85 1.48 -12.89
CA LEU A 10 -11.84 2.40 -12.33
C LEU A 10 -11.64 3.71 -13.13
N TYR A 11 -12.60 4.13 -13.95
CA TYR A 11 -12.45 5.31 -14.82
C TYR A 11 -12.06 6.56 -14.04
N LEU A 12 -12.79 6.87 -12.96
CA LEU A 12 -12.53 8.05 -12.13
C LEU A 12 -11.16 7.98 -11.45
N THR A 13 -10.77 6.79 -11.00
CA THR A 13 -9.44 6.55 -10.41
C THR A 13 -8.34 6.82 -11.42
N ARG A 14 -8.47 6.34 -12.67
CA ARG A 14 -7.52 6.64 -13.74
C ARG A 14 -7.49 8.13 -14.05
N GLY A 15 -8.64 8.78 -14.10
CA GLY A 15 -8.76 10.23 -14.27
C GLY A 15 -8.01 11.01 -13.19
N LEU A 16 -8.19 10.63 -11.93
CA LEU A 16 -7.45 11.21 -10.80
C LEU A 16 -5.94 11.02 -10.99
N LEU A 17 -5.47 9.79 -11.22
CA LEU A 17 -4.04 9.51 -11.38
C LEU A 17 -3.42 10.31 -12.53
N ASN A 18 -4.13 10.47 -13.65
CA ASN A 18 -3.69 11.29 -14.78
C ASN A 18 -3.55 12.76 -14.37
N VAL A 19 -4.50 13.32 -13.61
CA VAL A 19 -4.40 14.70 -13.12
C VAL A 19 -3.21 14.86 -12.16
N LEU A 20 -2.99 13.89 -11.27
CA LEU A 20 -1.89 13.94 -10.31
C LEU A 20 -0.50 13.91 -10.98
N GLN A 21 -0.38 13.31 -12.17
CA GLN A 21 0.86 13.34 -12.96
C GLN A 21 1.21 14.73 -13.48
N HIS A 22 0.20 15.57 -13.75
CA HIS A 22 0.39 16.92 -14.28
C HIS A 22 0.44 18.00 -13.19
N TYR A 23 0.10 17.65 -11.95
CA TYR A 23 0.20 18.58 -10.83
C TYR A 23 1.67 18.87 -10.48
N THR A 24 1.97 20.13 -10.18
CA THR A 24 3.31 20.54 -9.74
C THR A 24 3.49 20.26 -8.24
N TRP A 25 4.19 19.18 -7.93
CA TRP A 25 4.51 18.79 -6.55
C TRP A 25 5.85 19.39 -6.11
N GLU A 26 5.96 19.74 -4.84
CA GLU A 26 7.25 20.03 -4.22
C GLU A 26 8.11 18.74 -4.21
N PRO A 27 9.28 18.71 -4.87
CA PRO A 27 10.02 17.46 -5.14
C PRO A 27 10.39 16.66 -3.89
N THR A 28 10.69 17.33 -2.79
CA THR A 28 11.08 16.68 -1.53
C THR A 28 9.89 16.43 -0.59
N SER A 29 8.67 16.71 -1.03
CA SER A 29 7.46 16.51 -0.25
C SER A 29 6.88 15.12 -0.45
N ASN A 30 6.50 14.46 0.65
CA ASN A 30 5.78 13.19 0.61
C ASN A 30 4.30 13.34 0.20
N ALA A 31 3.82 14.54 -0.13
CA ALA A 31 2.40 14.77 -0.45
C ALA A 31 1.88 13.89 -1.61
N LYS A 32 2.65 13.78 -2.71
CA LYS A 32 2.28 12.92 -3.85
C LYS A 32 2.24 11.43 -3.43
N PRO A 33 3.30 10.86 -2.82
CA PRO A 33 3.25 9.51 -2.27
C PRO A 33 2.09 9.27 -1.29
N VAL A 34 1.75 10.22 -0.42
CA VAL A 34 0.64 10.07 0.53
C VAL A 34 -0.70 9.93 -0.20
N VAL A 35 -0.95 10.72 -1.25
CA VAL A 35 -2.14 10.53 -2.09
C VAL A 35 -2.15 9.14 -2.73
N TYR A 36 -1.00 8.69 -3.23
CA TYR A 36 -0.84 7.35 -3.79
C TYR A 36 -1.11 6.23 -2.79
N LEU A 37 -0.68 6.37 -1.53
CA LEU A 37 -1.01 5.43 -0.46
C LEU A 37 -2.53 5.33 -0.25
N HIS A 38 -3.25 6.45 -0.27
CA HIS A 38 -4.71 6.45 -0.19
C HIS A 38 -5.40 5.83 -1.42
N VAL A 39 -4.80 5.96 -2.61
CA VAL A 39 -5.29 5.23 -3.78
C VAL A 39 -5.10 3.72 -3.58
N LEU A 40 -3.99 3.27 -2.99
CA LEU A 40 -3.79 1.85 -2.65
C LEU A 40 -4.82 1.36 -1.63
N ASP A 41 -5.19 2.17 -0.62
CA ASP A 41 -6.27 1.83 0.33
C ASP A 41 -7.61 1.60 -0.40
N MET A 42 -7.95 2.51 -1.32
CA MET A 42 -9.18 2.43 -2.09
C MET A 42 -9.18 1.23 -3.02
N LEU A 43 -8.08 0.98 -3.75
CA LEU A 43 -7.93 -0.18 -4.63
C LEU A 43 -7.99 -1.51 -3.87
N SER A 44 -7.40 -1.57 -2.68
CA SER A 44 -7.50 -2.74 -1.80
C SER A 44 -8.93 -3.02 -1.37
N THR A 45 -9.74 -1.97 -1.16
CA THR A 45 -11.17 -2.12 -0.86
C THR A 45 -11.94 -2.57 -2.10
N ALA A 46 -11.62 -1.99 -3.27
CA ALA A 46 -12.26 -2.35 -4.53
C ALA A 46 -12.01 -3.81 -4.95
N ALA A 47 -10.89 -4.40 -4.51
CA ALA A 47 -10.53 -5.79 -4.77
C ALA A 47 -11.24 -6.81 -3.86
N GLN A 48 -12.01 -6.37 -2.86
CA GLN A 48 -12.73 -7.29 -1.97
C GLN A 48 -13.95 -7.88 -2.68
N GLU A 49 -14.23 -9.16 -2.42
CA GLU A 49 -15.42 -9.85 -2.94
C GLU A 49 -16.72 -9.20 -2.47
N THR A 50 -16.70 -8.57 -1.30
CA THR A 50 -17.82 -7.84 -0.73
C THR A 50 -17.28 -6.57 -0.08
N TYR A 51 -17.87 -5.44 -0.42
CA TYR A 51 -17.43 -4.15 0.09
C TYR A 51 -17.84 -3.97 1.56
N PRO A 52 -17.08 -3.19 2.35
CA PRO A 52 -17.43 -2.92 3.74
C PRO A 52 -18.72 -2.08 3.90
N TYR A 53 -19.15 -1.38 2.86
CA TYR A 53 -20.29 -0.47 2.88
C TYR A 53 -21.14 -0.60 1.63
N HIS A 54 -22.44 -0.64 1.83
CA HIS A 54 -23.46 -0.69 0.77
C HIS A 54 -24.50 0.39 0.99
N ILE A 55 -25.07 0.89 -0.11
CA ILE A 55 -26.23 1.76 -0.07
C ILE A 55 -27.45 0.90 -0.40
N GLU A 56 -28.48 0.97 0.44
CA GLU A 56 -29.71 0.19 0.24
C GLU A 56 -30.30 0.50 -1.15
N LYS A 57 -30.70 -0.55 -1.88
CA LYS A 57 -31.31 -0.47 -3.24
C LYS A 57 -30.37 0.05 -4.33
N VAL A 58 -29.06 0.04 -4.09
CA VAL A 58 -28.05 0.46 -5.06
C VAL A 58 -27.05 -0.68 -5.23
N ASP A 59 -27.05 -1.30 -6.41
CA ASP A 59 -26.10 -2.35 -6.75
C ASP A 59 -24.67 -1.79 -6.73
N SER A 60 -23.84 -2.33 -5.85
CA SER A 60 -22.48 -1.85 -5.66
C SER A 60 -21.51 -2.56 -6.62
N ASN A 61 -20.33 -1.99 -6.84
CA ASN A 61 -19.35 -2.53 -7.80
C ASN A 61 -18.86 -3.94 -7.44
N ASP A 62 -18.93 -4.35 -6.18
CA ASP A 62 -18.70 -5.74 -5.77
C ASP A 62 -19.80 -6.69 -6.27
N SER A 63 -21.05 -6.24 -6.38
CA SER A 63 -22.14 -7.02 -6.99
C SER A 63 -22.00 -7.12 -8.51
N LEU A 64 -21.38 -6.11 -9.15
CA LEU A 64 -21.19 -6.05 -10.61
C LEU A 64 -19.91 -6.74 -11.07
N TYR A 65 -18.80 -6.55 -10.36
CA TYR A 65 -17.49 -7.04 -10.72
C TYR A 65 -17.01 -8.17 -9.82
N GLY A 66 -17.44 -8.26 -8.55
CA GLY A 66 -17.26 -9.43 -7.67
C GLY A 66 -15.94 -10.21 -7.80
N SER A 67 -14.80 -9.55 -7.56
CA SER A 67 -13.46 -10.14 -7.74
C SER A 67 -13.23 -10.82 -9.11
N ASP A 68 -13.92 -10.36 -10.15
CA ASP A 68 -13.75 -10.82 -11.53
C ASP A 68 -12.26 -10.76 -11.88
N PRO A 69 -11.69 -11.86 -12.41
CA PRO A 69 -10.26 -11.93 -12.66
C PRO A 69 -9.71 -10.79 -13.52
N LYS A 70 -10.48 -10.29 -14.50
CA LYS A 70 -10.03 -9.16 -15.35
C LYS A 70 -10.03 -7.86 -14.57
N PHE A 71 -11.02 -7.64 -13.71
CA PHE A 71 -11.07 -6.48 -12.82
C PHE A 71 -9.92 -6.49 -11.81
N ILE A 72 -9.67 -7.64 -11.16
CA ILE A 72 -8.53 -7.80 -10.24
C ILE A 72 -7.19 -7.60 -10.95
N MET A 73 -7.04 -8.07 -12.20
CA MET A 73 -5.85 -7.78 -13.01
C MET A 73 -5.65 -6.28 -13.25
N GLU A 74 -6.71 -5.54 -13.56
CA GLU A 74 -6.64 -4.09 -13.74
C GLU A 74 -6.26 -3.36 -12.43
N ILE A 75 -6.81 -3.80 -11.29
CA ILE A 75 -6.41 -3.31 -9.96
C ILE A 75 -4.92 -3.57 -9.73
N ASN A 76 -4.46 -4.81 -9.91
CA ASN A 76 -3.07 -5.19 -9.66
C ASN A 76 -2.08 -4.43 -10.55
N LYS A 77 -2.45 -4.19 -11.81
CA LYS A 77 -1.66 -3.35 -12.73
C LYS A 77 -1.54 -1.92 -12.22
N MET A 78 -2.64 -1.33 -11.75
CA MET A 78 -2.65 0.02 -11.19
C MET A 78 -1.83 0.11 -9.89
N CYS A 79 -2.01 -0.86 -8.97
CA CYS A 79 -1.21 -0.96 -7.76
C CYS A 79 0.29 -1.04 -8.09
N SER A 80 0.69 -1.82 -9.10
CA SER A 80 2.09 -1.96 -9.51
C SER A 80 2.70 -0.63 -9.98
N ILE A 81 1.96 0.14 -10.78
CA ILE A 81 2.37 1.48 -11.24
C ILE A 81 2.53 2.43 -10.04
N ILE A 82 1.55 2.45 -9.15
CA ILE A 82 1.56 3.34 -7.97
C ILE A 82 2.71 2.99 -7.03
N VAL A 83 2.92 1.70 -6.75
CA VAL A 83 4.04 1.25 -5.91
C VAL A 83 5.37 1.64 -6.54
N ALA A 84 5.55 1.46 -7.85
CA ALA A 84 6.76 1.88 -8.55
C ALA A 84 7.04 3.38 -8.37
N GLU A 85 6.03 4.24 -8.55
CA GLU A 85 6.19 5.68 -8.34
C GLU A 85 6.59 6.05 -6.90
N ILE A 86 6.03 5.36 -5.89
CA ILE A 86 6.41 5.58 -4.48
C ILE A 86 7.87 5.14 -4.25
N LEU A 87 8.29 4.02 -4.85
CA LEU A 87 9.68 3.54 -4.75
C LEU A 87 10.67 4.49 -5.42
N ASP A 88 10.32 5.06 -6.57
CA ASP A 88 11.12 6.06 -7.25
C ASP A 88 11.27 7.33 -6.38
N HIS A 89 10.19 7.76 -5.73
CA HIS A 89 10.26 8.88 -4.78
C HIS A 89 11.11 8.55 -3.55
N LEU A 90 11.01 7.34 -2.99
CA LEU A 90 11.89 6.88 -1.91
C LEU A 90 13.36 6.93 -2.33
N GLN A 91 13.68 6.53 -3.56
CA GLN A 91 15.05 6.60 -4.08
C GLN A 91 15.50 8.07 -4.24
N TYR A 92 14.63 8.95 -4.73
CA TYR A 92 14.90 10.38 -4.83
C TYR A 92 15.22 11.01 -3.47
N LEU A 93 14.38 10.78 -2.45
CA LEU A 93 14.62 11.30 -1.10
C LEU A 93 15.96 10.85 -0.53
N GLY A 94 16.35 9.60 -0.77
CA GLY A 94 17.66 9.08 -0.37
C GLY A 94 18.83 9.79 -1.06
N LYS A 95 18.71 10.04 -2.38
CA LYS A 95 19.72 10.78 -3.17
C LYS A 95 19.81 12.25 -2.77
N SER A 96 18.70 12.84 -2.31
CA SER A 96 18.60 14.23 -1.85
C SER A 96 18.81 14.39 -0.34
N GLU A 97 19.32 13.37 0.34
CA GLU A 97 19.62 13.35 1.79
C GLU A 97 18.42 13.70 2.69
N GLN A 98 17.19 13.52 2.20
CA GLN A 98 15.94 13.71 2.95
C GLN A 98 15.61 12.47 3.79
N LEU A 99 16.57 12.02 4.60
CA LEU A 99 16.55 10.71 5.26
C LEU A 99 15.39 10.51 6.23
N LEU A 100 14.98 11.55 6.97
CA LEU A 100 13.82 11.49 7.85
C LEU A 100 12.51 11.24 7.06
N LYS A 101 12.31 11.99 5.97
CA LYS A 101 11.13 11.84 5.11
C LYS A 101 11.13 10.49 4.39
N GLN A 102 12.30 10.02 3.97
CA GLN A 102 12.48 8.71 3.37
C GLN A 102 12.10 7.60 4.34
N ALA A 103 12.58 7.67 5.58
CA ALA A 103 12.27 6.67 6.60
C ALA A 103 10.77 6.64 6.93
N GLN A 104 10.15 7.81 7.05
CA GLN A 104 8.71 7.93 7.29
C GLN A 104 7.89 7.32 6.14
N LEU A 105 8.18 7.70 4.89
CA LEU A 105 7.48 7.16 3.73
C LEU A 105 7.69 5.64 3.57
N ALA A 106 8.90 5.15 3.86
CA ALA A 106 9.19 3.72 3.81
C ALA A 106 8.34 2.95 4.84
N MET A 107 8.17 3.51 6.04
CA MET A 107 7.34 2.93 7.08
C MET A 107 5.85 2.99 6.76
N ASP A 108 5.39 4.07 6.12
CA ASP A 108 4.02 4.21 5.65
C ASP A 108 3.71 3.15 4.57
N LEU A 109 4.54 3.03 3.53
CA LEU A 109 4.35 2.02 2.48
C LEU A 109 4.43 0.59 3.03
N PHE A 110 5.38 0.32 3.93
CA PHE A 110 5.47 -0.96 4.63
C PHE A 110 4.15 -1.31 5.32
N SER A 111 3.58 -0.35 6.07
CA SER A 111 2.34 -0.55 6.81
C SER A 111 1.17 -0.89 5.88
N HIS A 112 1.09 -0.24 4.71
CA HIS A 112 0.05 -0.55 3.72
C HIS A 112 0.21 -1.96 3.15
N ILE A 113 1.43 -2.35 2.77
CA ILE A 113 1.72 -3.69 2.24
C ILE A 113 1.34 -4.77 3.25
N VAL A 114 1.80 -4.66 4.49
CA VAL A 114 1.57 -5.72 5.48
C VAL A 114 0.14 -5.79 5.99
N VAL A 115 -0.65 -4.74 5.84
CA VAL A 115 -2.08 -4.76 6.20
C VAL A 115 -2.93 -5.29 5.06
N ARG A 116 -2.63 -4.92 3.81
CA ARG A 116 -3.56 -5.03 2.67
C ARG A 116 -3.13 -5.96 1.56
N ALA A 117 -1.83 -6.18 1.39
CA ALA A 117 -1.33 -6.98 0.29
C ALA A 117 -1.37 -8.48 0.62
N ASP A 118 -1.34 -9.29 -0.44
CA ASP A 118 -1.10 -10.72 -0.32
C ASP A 118 0.40 -10.96 -0.07
N LEU A 119 0.75 -11.37 1.15
CA LEU A 119 2.13 -11.67 1.53
C LEU A 119 2.54 -13.11 1.18
N THR A 120 1.66 -13.92 0.61
CA THR A 120 2.06 -15.20 0.01
C THR A 120 2.89 -14.97 -1.26
N GLU A 121 2.74 -13.81 -1.90
CA GLU A 121 3.57 -13.34 -3.00
C GLU A 121 4.99 -12.97 -2.51
N PRO A 122 6.03 -13.74 -2.89
CA PRO A 122 7.37 -13.58 -2.33
C PRO A 122 8.00 -12.20 -2.60
N THR A 123 7.66 -11.59 -3.73
CA THR A 123 8.14 -10.25 -4.12
C THR A 123 7.65 -9.19 -3.15
N LEU A 124 6.38 -9.26 -2.72
CA LEU A 124 5.78 -8.31 -1.78
C LEU A 124 6.30 -8.54 -0.36
N ALA A 125 6.47 -9.80 0.05
CA ALA A 125 7.12 -10.12 1.32
C ALA A 125 8.56 -9.58 1.38
N THR A 126 9.33 -9.72 0.30
CA THR A 126 10.69 -9.18 0.18
C THR A 126 10.70 -7.66 0.22
N LEU A 127 9.77 -7.03 -0.50
CA LEU A 127 9.60 -5.57 -0.49
C LEU A 127 9.31 -5.06 0.93
N ALA A 128 8.42 -5.73 1.68
CA ALA A 128 8.12 -5.36 3.06
C ALA A 128 9.37 -5.39 3.94
N VAL A 129 10.20 -6.44 3.86
CA VAL A 129 11.47 -6.52 4.61
C VAL A 129 12.41 -5.37 4.22
N ASN A 130 12.52 -5.05 2.92
CA ASN A 130 13.38 -3.98 2.44
C ASN A 130 12.94 -2.60 2.94
N LEU A 131 11.64 -2.32 2.92
CA LEU A 131 11.08 -1.06 3.41
C LEU A 131 11.25 -0.90 4.91
N TRP A 132 11.05 -1.97 5.68
CA TRP A 132 11.32 -1.99 7.11
C TRP A 132 12.79 -1.66 7.41
N ASN A 133 13.72 -2.31 6.71
CA ASN A 133 15.16 -2.03 6.87
C ASN A 133 15.52 -0.61 6.46
N LEU A 134 14.91 -0.08 5.40
CA LEU A 134 15.11 1.29 4.95
C LEU A 134 14.61 2.29 6.00
N ALA A 135 13.42 2.06 6.57
CA ALA A 135 12.85 2.93 7.58
C ALA A 135 13.68 2.99 8.86
N GLN A 136 14.33 1.88 9.26
CA GLN A 136 15.22 1.83 10.42
C GLN A 136 16.57 2.49 10.18
N ARG A 137 16.93 2.67 8.91
CA ARG A 137 18.22 3.24 8.55
C ARG A 137 18.32 4.66 9.10
N HIS A 138 19.50 5.03 9.56
CA HIS A 138 19.79 6.35 10.12
C HIS A 138 18.98 6.72 11.40
N GLY A 139 18.22 5.79 11.97
CA GLY A 139 17.57 5.97 13.27
C GLY A 139 16.33 6.86 13.29
N PHE A 140 15.72 7.12 12.12
CA PHE A 140 14.55 7.99 12.00
C PHE A 140 13.19 7.29 12.19
N MET A 141 13.19 5.97 12.38
CA MET A 141 11.95 5.20 12.57
C MET A 141 11.24 5.57 13.88
N ASP A 142 9.92 5.77 13.81
CA ASP A 142 9.07 5.81 15.01
C ASP A 142 8.99 4.41 15.64
N ILE A 143 9.72 4.23 16.74
CA ILE A 143 9.82 2.95 17.47
C ILE A 143 8.46 2.52 18.04
N LYS A 144 7.59 3.46 18.43
CA LYS A 144 6.26 3.14 18.97
C LYS A 144 5.36 2.58 17.87
N LEU A 145 5.36 3.23 16.70
CA LEU A 145 4.62 2.73 15.54
C LEU A 145 5.16 1.36 15.11
N ALA A 146 6.48 1.23 14.99
CA ALA A 146 7.14 -0.02 14.61
C ALA A 146 6.81 -1.18 15.56
N GLY A 147 6.82 -0.93 16.88
CA GLY A 147 6.44 -1.92 17.89
C GLY A 147 4.99 -2.38 17.73
N ARG A 148 4.04 -1.44 17.54
CA ARG A 148 2.62 -1.75 17.31
C ARG A 148 2.42 -2.56 16.02
N THR A 149 3.14 -2.23 14.95
CA THR A 149 3.04 -2.97 13.69
C THR A 149 3.56 -4.40 13.85
N LEU A 150 4.65 -4.63 14.58
CA LEU A 150 5.13 -5.99 14.89
C LEU A 150 4.12 -6.79 15.72
N GLU A 151 3.51 -6.18 16.72
CA GLU A 151 2.46 -6.82 17.51
C GLU A 151 1.26 -7.21 16.66
N TYR A 152 0.85 -6.33 15.73
CA TYR A 152 -0.20 -6.63 14.77
C TYR A 152 0.16 -7.86 13.90
N LEU A 153 1.37 -7.93 13.36
CA LEU A 153 1.80 -9.06 12.52
C LEU A 153 1.81 -10.38 13.28
N LYS A 154 2.28 -10.37 14.54
CA LYS A 154 2.24 -11.54 15.41
C LYS A 154 0.81 -12.02 15.65
N LYS A 155 -0.11 -11.11 15.97
CA LYS A 155 -1.54 -11.44 16.17
C LYS A 155 -2.17 -12.00 14.89
N LYS A 156 -1.91 -11.38 13.74
CA LYS A 156 -2.45 -11.80 12.44
C LYS A 156 -1.93 -13.18 12.02
N SER A 157 -0.65 -13.47 12.29
CA SER A 157 -0.04 -14.78 12.02
C SER A 157 -0.73 -15.91 12.80
N VAL A 158 -1.06 -15.67 14.08
CA VAL A 158 -1.78 -16.64 14.91
C VAL A 158 -3.21 -16.85 14.42
N GLN A 159 -3.92 -15.79 14.05
CA GLN A 159 -5.30 -15.85 13.56
C GLN A 159 -5.44 -16.64 12.24
N GLN A 160 -4.42 -16.57 11.38
CA GLN A 160 -4.40 -17.24 10.08
C GLN A 160 -3.57 -18.54 10.06
N GLY A 161 -3.23 -19.10 11.22
CA GLY A 161 -2.68 -20.46 11.31
C GLY A 161 -1.25 -20.67 10.80
N GLY A 162 -0.35 -19.69 10.93
CA GLY A 162 1.07 -19.86 10.56
C GLY A 162 1.43 -19.41 9.14
N ASN A 163 0.70 -18.42 8.64
CA ASN A 163 0.86 -17.81 7.32
C ASN A 163 2.21 -17.05 7.15
N PRO A 164 2.56 -16.56 5.94
CA PRO A 164 3.75 -15.72 5.66
C PRO A 164 4.03 -14.55 6.62
N TYR A 165 3.05 -14.13 7.43
CA TYR A 165 3.21 -13.06 8.40
C TYR A 165 4.07 -13.48 9.59
N GLY A 166 4.08 -14.78 9.94
CA GLY A 166 4.95 -15.31 11.00
C GLY A 166 6.41 -15.27 10.58
N GLU A 167 6.70 -15.75 9.37
CA GLU A 167 8.04 -15.68 8.76
C GLU A 167 8.50 -14.23 8.57
N LEU A 168 7.60 -13.37 8.09
CA LEU A 168 7.89 -11.94 7.98
C LEU A 168 8.22 -11.36 9.36
N SER A 169 7.38 -11.57 10.37
CA SER A 169 7.64 -11.06 11.72
C SER A 169 8.97 -11.54 12.31
N ALA A 170 9.44 -12.74 11.97
CA ALA A 170 10.74 -13.23 12.42
C ALA A 170 11.92 -12.50 11.76
N LYS A 171 11.74 -12.00 10.52
CA LYS A 171 12.73 -11.22 9.78
C LYS A 171 12.77 -9.75 10.21
N LEU A 172 11.68 -9.22 10.77
CA LEU A 172 11.56 -7.83 11.19
C LEU A 172 12.15 -7.61 12.59
N GLN A 173 13.46 -7.46 12.66
CA GLN A 173 14.15 -7.11 13.91
C GLN A 173 14.17 -5.59 14.09
N LEU A 174 13.97 -5.12 15.33
CA LEU A 174 14.25 -3.73 15.70
C LEU A 174 15.73 -3.63 16.05
N LYS A 175 16.48 -2.86 15.25
CA LYS A 175 17.85 -2.52 15.62
C LYS A 175 17.80 -1.51 16.78
N ARG A 176 18.41 -1.84 17.91
CA ARG A 176 18.66 -0.85 18.97
C ARG A 176 19.67 0.16 18.41
N ILE A 177 19.27 1.43 18.40
CA ILE A 177 20.15 2.58 18.10
C ILE A 177 20.96 2.87 19.34
#